data_AF-A0A3R5TII2-F1
#
_entry.id   AF-A0A3R5TII2-F1
#
_cell.length_a   1.000
_cell.length_b   1.000
_cell.length_c   1.000
_cell.angle_alpha   90.00
_cell.angle_beta   90.00
_cell.angle_gamma   90.00
#
_symmetry.space_group_name_H-M   'P 1'
#
loop_
_entity.id
_entity.type
_entity.pdbx_description
1 polymer ?
#
loop_
_entity_poly.entity_id
_entity_poly.type
_entity_poly.pdbx_seq_one_letter_code
_entity_poly.pdbx_strand_id
1 'polypeptide(L)'
;MVFLPEAVDYIGESKQQSIDMAEDLNGITTSKYQDLAKQLGVWISVGGFHQKVKEEKRLLNTHVLIDNNGEIQSTYSKAHLFDLDIPEKVRLCESDYTVPGDKMVSPVETPVGKVGLSIVSFLSSILR
;
A
#
# COMPACT_ATOMS: atom_id res chain seq x y z
N MET A 1 1.42 -17.34 -7.18
CA MET A 1 1.27 -16.08 -6.44
C MET A 1 2.45 -15.20 -6.76
N VAL A 2 2.23 -13.91 -7.00
CA VAL A 2 3.25 -12.91 -7.34
C VAL A 2 3.23 -11.81 -6.30
N PHE A 3 4.39 -11.38 -5.82
CA PHE A 3 4.52 -10.29 -4.85
C PHE A 3 5.22 -9.12 -5.52
N LEU A 4 4.52 -7.99 -5.56
CA LEU A 4 5.06 -6.73 -6.06
C LEU A 4 5.57 -5.90 -4.87
N PRO A 5 6.57 -5.03 -5.08
CA PRO A 5 7.09 -4.17 -4.02
C PRO A 5 6.09 -3.09 -3.57
N GLU A 6 6.44 -2.35 -2.53
CA GLU A 6 5.79 -1.09 -2.14
C GLU A 6 5.97 -0.04 -3.25
N ALA A 7 5.00 0.87 -3.40
CA ALA A 7 4.98 1.94 -4.40
C ALA A 7 5.13 1.42 -5.85
N VAL A 8 4.40 0.34 -6.16
CA VAL A 8 4.46 -0.31 -7.49
C VAL A 8 3.79 0.52 -8.59
N ASP A 9 2.91 1.43 -8.20
CA ASP A 9 2.23 2.36 -9.10
C ASP A 9 3.18 3.43 -9.61
N TYR A 10 3.82 4.17 -8.69
CA TYR A 10 4.81 5.20 -9.02
C TYR A 10 5.60 5.63 -7.76
N ILE A 11 6.71 6.34 -7.99
CA ILE A 11 7.42 7.10 -6.95
C ILE A 11 7.37 8.58 -7.37
N GLY A 12 6.66 9.39 -6.59
CA GLY A 12 6.49 10.82 -6.88
C GLY A 12 7.74 11.63 -6.56
N GLU A 13 7.97 12.71 -7.31
CA GLU A 13 9.05 13.68 -7.08
C GLU A 13 8.69 14.67 -5.96
N SER A 14 7.40 14.79 -5.62
CA SER A 14 6.93 15.63 -4.52
C SER A 14 5.73 15.02 -3.79
N LYS A 15 5.49 15.49 -2.57
CA LYS A 15 4.31 15.12 -1.75
C LYS A 15 3.01 15.43 -2.49
N GLN A 16 2.92 16.63 -3.06
CA GLN A 16 1.72 17.08 -3.78
C GLN A 16 1.46 16.23 -5.02
N GLN A 17 2.49 15.93 -5.80
CA GLN A 17 2.36 15.04 -6.96
C GLN A 17 1.84 13.65 -6.56
N SER A 18 2.32 13.11 -5.44
CA SER A 18 1.84 11.81 -4.94
C SER A 18 0.37 11.87 -4.49
N ILE A 19 -0.06 12.99 -3.90
CA ILE A 19 -1.48 13.18 -3.55
C ILE A 19 -2.34 13.29 -4.82
N ASP A 20 -1.87 14.01 -5.84
CA ASP A 20 -2.62 14.27 -7.08
C ASP A 20 -2.73 13.01 -7.95
N MET A 21 -1.71 12.16 -7.95
CA MET A 21 -1.68 10.89 -8.70
C MET A 21 -2.32 9.72 -7.96
N ALA A 22 -2.72 9.88 -6.69
CA ALA A 22 -3.37 8.82 -5.93
C ALA A 22 -4.72 8.43 -6.56
N GLU A 23 -4.96 7.13 -6.66
CA GLU A 23 -6.16 6.56 -7.27
C GLU A 23 -7.09 5.97 -6.21
N ASP A 24 -8.39 5.90 -6.51
CA ASP A 24 -9.32 5.13 -5.67
C ASP A 24 -8.96 3.63 -5.68
N LEU A 25 -9.39 2.89 -4.66
CA LEU A 25 -9.15 1.43 -4.61
C LEU A 25 -9.68 0.70 -5.85
N ASN A 26 -10.80 1.16 -6.41
CA ASN A 26 -11.38 0.61 -7.64
C ASN A 26 -10.94 1.42 -8.89
N GLY A 27 -9.78 2.07 -8.82
CA GLY A 27 -9.19 2.86 -9.89
C GLY A 27 -8.66 2.03 -11.05
N ILE A 28 -7.99 2.71 -11.98
CA ILE A 28 -7.45 2.12 -13.21
C ILE A 28 -6.35 1.12 -12.87
N THR A 29 -5.48 1.47 -11.92
CA THR A 29 -4.34 0.65 -11.52
C THR A 29 -4.79 -0.67 -10.92
N THR A 30 -5.69 -0.66 -9.93
CA THR A 30 -6.24 -1.89 -9.34
C THR A 30 -6.98 -2.73 -10.36
N SER A 31 -7.82 -2.10 -11.20
CA SER A 31 -8.57 -2.82 -12.24
C SER A 31 -7.65 -3.57 -13.21
N LYS A 32 -6.54 -2.95 -13.63
CA LYS A 32 -5.53 -3.61 -14.48
C LYS A 32 -4.90 -4.82 -13.79
N TYR A 33 -4.62 -4.74 -12.49
CA TYR A 33 -4.10 -5.89 -11.74
C TYR A 33 -5.15 -6.99 -11.55
N GLN A 34 -6.42 -6.65 -11.35
CA GLN A 34 -7.52 -7.62 -11.31
C GLN A 34 -7.66 -8.37 -12.64
N ASP A 35 -7.64 -7.64 -13.76
CA ASP A 35 -7.69 -8.23 -15.10
C ASP A 35 -6.47 -9.12 -15.37
N LEU A 36 -5.27 -8.67 -14.97
CA LEU A 36 -4.03 -9.43 -15.13
C LEU A 36 -4.04 -10.71 -14.30
N ALA A 37 -4.50 -10.64 -13.05
CA ALA A 37 -4.64 -11.78 -12.16
C ALA A 37 -5.56 -12.85 -12.75
N LYS A 38 -6.71 -12.41 -13.28
CA LYS A 38 -7.69 -13.26 -13.96
C LYS A 38 -7.14 -13.85 -15.26
N GLN A 39 -6.49 -13.05 -16.09
CA GLN A 39 -5.93 -13.50 -17.37
C GLN A 39 -4.84 -14.55 -17.19
N LEU A 40 -3.97 -14.38 -16.19
CA LEU A 40 -2.86 -15.29 -15.92
C LEU A 40 -3.21 -16.42 -14.96
N GLY A 41 -4.39 -16.38 -14.33
CA GLY A 41 -4.81 -17.36 -13.33
C GLY A 41 -3.92 -17.38 -12.08
N VAL A 42 -3.40 -16.21 -11.68
CA VAL A 42 -2.47 -16.08 -10.54
C VAL A 42 -3.00 -15.12 -9.49
N TRP A 43 -2.65 -15.37 -8.23
CA TRP A 43 -2.81 -14.39 -7.16
C TRP A 43 -1.73 -13.31 -7.27
N ILE A 44 -2.11 -12.05 -7.06
CA ILE A 44 -1.21 -10.89 -7.09
C ILE A 44 -1.31 -10.15 -5.76
N SER A 45 -0.17 -9.98 -5.11
CA SER A 45 0.02 -9.12 -3.94
C SER A 45 0.61 -7.79 -4.41
N VAL A 46 -0.24 -6.76 -4.52
CA VAL A 46 0.15 -5.37 -4.84
C VAL A 46 0.71 -4.75 -3.57
N GLY A 47 2.03 -4.81 -3.37
CA GLY A 47 2.70 -4.57 -2.09
C GLY A 47 2.50 -3.18 -1.49
N GLY A 48 2.16 -2.18 -2.31
CA GLY A 48 1.71 -0.88 -1.86
C GLY A 48 1.36 -0.03 -3.06
N PHE A 49 0.17 0.56 -3.06
CA PHE A 49 -0.23 1.60 -4.01
C PHE A 49 -0.82 2.80 -3.25
N HIS A 50 -0.73 3.97 -3.87
CA HIS A 50 -1.18 5.23 -3.32
C HIS A 50 -2.70 5.34 -3.49
N GLN A 51 -3.42 4.95 -2.45
CA GLN A 51 -4.87 5.00 -2.42
C GLN A 51 -5.38 6.37 -1.97
N LYS A 52 -6.30 6.95 -2.73
CA LYS A 52 -6.98 8.18 -2.39
C LYS A 52 -7.92 8.01 -1.19
N VAL A 53 -7.91 8.99 -0.30
CA VAL A 53 -8.85 9.09 0.83
C VAL A 53 -9.88 10.16 0.51
N LYS A 54 -11.16 9.84 0.70
CA LYS A 54 -12.22 10.84 0.51
C LYS A 54 -12.08 11.93 1.58
N GLU A 55 -12.25 13.17 1.15
CA GLU A 55 -12.29 14.35 2.04
C GLU A 55 -10.97 14.66 2.76
N GLU A 56 -9.87 14.03 2.38
CA GLU A 56 -8.56 14.26 2.99
C GLU A 56 -7.52 14.68 1.95
N LYS A 57 -6.59 15.56 2.35
CA LYS A 57 -5.46 16.02 1.52
C LYS A 57 -4.26 15.07 1.57
N ARG A 58 -4.46 13.86 2.08
CA ARG A 58 -3.45 12.82 2.28
C ARG A 58 -3.93 11.54 1.61
N LEU A 59 -3.01 10.61 1.39
CA LEU A 59 -3.27 9.31 0.78
C LEU A 59 -3.07 8.16 1.77
N LEU A 60 -3.58 6.98 1.47
CA LEU A 60 -3.20 5.74 2.16
C LEU A 60 -2.15 5.02 1.34
N ASN A 61 -1.18 4.41 2.02
CA ASN A 61 -0.33 3.40 1.39
C ASN A 61 -0.98 2.04 1.63
N THR A 62 -1.61 1.49 0.59
CA THR A 62 -2.46 0.30 0.71
C THR A 62 -1.86 -0.90 -0.01
N HIS A 63 -1.67 -1.98 0.71
CA HIS A 63 -1.38 -3.32 0.19
C HIS A 63 -2.69 -3.99 -0.20
N VAL A 64 -2.82 -4.40 -1.46
CA VAL A 64 -4.01 -5.11 -1.98
C VAL A 64 -3.64 -6.54 -2.33
N LEU A 65 -4.44 -7.50 -1.85
CA LEU A 65 -4.32 -8.89 -2.20
C LEU A 65 -5.45 -9.28 -3.16
N ILE A 66 -5.10 -9.70 -4.36
CA ILE A 66 -6.01 -10.06 -5.46
C ILE A 66 -5.86 -11.56 -5.76
N ASP A 67 -6.96 -12.27 -5.88
CA ASP A 67 -6.97 -13.69 -6.25
C ASP A 67 -6.90 -13.95 -7.76
N ASN A 68 -6.85 -15.23 -8.14
CA ASN A 68 -6.83 -15.65 -9.54
C ASN A 68 -8.14 -15.44 -10.32
N ASN A 69 -9.22 -15.00 -9.66
CA ASN A 69 -10.46 -14.59 -10.32
C ASN A 69 -10.50 -13.08 -10.57
N GLY A 70 -9.52 -12.34 -10.04
CA GLY A 70 -9.47 -10.88 -10.06
C GLY A 70 -10.24 -10.25 -8.90
N GLU A 71 -10.60 -11.00 -7.85
CA GLU A 71 -11.31 -10.47 -6.68
C GLU A 71 -10.32 -10.02 -5.61
N ILE A 72 -10.62 -8.88 -4.96
CA ILE A 72 -9.84 -8.38 -3.82
C ILE A 72 -10.22 -9.21 -2.59
N GLN A 73 -9.26 -9.99 -2.08
CA GLN A 73 -9.45 -10.84 -0.91
C GLN A 73 -9.19 -10.09 0.39
N SER A 74 -8.27 -9.11 0.37
CA SER A 74 -7.99 -8.27 1.53
C SER A 74 -7.25 -7.00 1.13
N THR A 75 -7.35 -5.97 1.97
CA THR A 75 -6.56 -4.75 1.89
C THR A 75 -5.97 -4.42 3.26
N TYR A 76 -4.74 -3.96 3.27
CA TYR A 76 -4.07 -3.47 4.47
C TYR A 76 -3.49 -2.09 4.17
N SER A 77 -3.86 -1.09 4.97
CA SER A 77 -3.22 0.23 4.90
C SER A 77 -2.10 0.31 5.93
N LYS A 78 -0.97 0.88 5.52
CA LYS A 78 0.24 1.00 6.33
C LYS A 78 -0.04 1.68 7.67
N ALA A 79 -0.01 0.91 8.75
CA ALA A 79 -0.31 1.40 10.09
C ALA A 79 0.86 2.21 10.70
N HIS A 80 2.10 1.83 10.40
CA HIS A 80 3.30 2.43 10.96
C HIS A 80 4.00 3.30 9.92
N LEU A 81 3.75 4.61 9.99
CA LEU A 81 4.40 5.60 9.12
C LEU A 81 5.79 5.95 9.62
N PHE A 82 6.67 6.32 8.70
CA PHE A 82 8.01 6.78 9.02
C PHE A 82 8.02 8.29 9.30
N ASP A 83 8.20 8.65 10.57
CA ASP A 83 8.39 10.03 10.98
C ASP A 83 9.72 10.20 11.72
N LEU A 84 10.61 11.01 11.14
CA LEU A 84 11.89 11.41 11.72
C LEU A 84 11.96 12.93 11.77
N ASP A 85 11.90 13.49 12.96
CA ASP A 85 12.10 14.92 13.19
C ASP A 85 13.25 15.13 14.17
N ILE A 86 14.41 15.51 13.62
CA ILE A 86 15.60 15.88 14.39
C ILE A 86 15.77 17.40 14.22
N PRO A 87 15.53 18.19 15.29
CA PRO A 87 15.68 19.63 15.25
C PRO A 87 17.02 20.04 14.64
N GLU A 88 16.96 21.03 13.73
CA GLU A 88 18.11 21.61 13.03
C GLU A 88 18.90 20.66 12.10
N LYS A 89 18.48 19.41 11.92
CA LYS A 89 19.19 18.42 11.07
C LYS A 89 18.34 17.87 9.95
N VAL A 90 17.22 17.20 10.28
CA VAL A 90 16.42 16.49 9.30
C VAL A 90 14.97 16.40 9.75
N ARG A 91 14.04 16.68 8.84
CA ARG A 91 12.61 16.42 9.03
C ARG A 91 12.09 15.62 7.85
N LEU A 92 11.84 14.33 8.07
CA LEU A 92 11.27 13.39 7.11
C LEU A 92 10.05 12.73 7.76
N CYS A 93 8.89 13.34 7.55
CA CYS A 93 7.60 12.87 8.08
C CYS A 93 6.72 12.36 6.93
N GLU A 94 6.53 11.05 6.87
CA GLU A 94 5.58 10.38 5.96
C GLU A 94 4.14 10.75 6.36
N SER A 95 3.88 10.98 7.65
CA SER A 95 2.56 11.38 8.14
C SER A 95 2.06 12.74 7.64
N ASP A 96 2.93 13.58 7.09
CA ASP A 96 2.56 14.85 6.46
C ASP A 96 1.64 14.64 5.24
N TYR A 97 1.79 13.52 4.52
CA TYR A 97 1.09 13.25 3.26
C TYR A 97 0.42 11.87 3.20
N THR A 98 0.72 10.97 4.15
CA THR A 98 0.09 9.66 4.27
C THR A 98 -0.73 9.56 5.54
N VAL A 99 -1.92 8.96 5.44
CA VAL A 99 -2.79 8.61 6.58
C VAL A 99 -2.35 7.25 7.12
N PRO A 100 -2.18 7.07 8.44
CA PRO A 100 -1.90 5.76 9.01
C PRO A 100 -3.14 4.87 8.90
N GLY A 101 -2.94 3.61 8.53
CA GLY A 101 -3.99 2.60 8.59
C GLY A 101 -4.45 2.32 10.02
N ASP A 102 -5.74 2.07 10.20
CA ASP A 102 -6.40 1.90 11.50
C ASP A 102 -6.77 0.44 11.82
N LYS A 103 -6.57 -0.49 10.88
CA LYS A 103 -7.04 -1.88 10.97
C LYS A 103 -5.91 -2.87 10.80
N MET A 104 -5.82 -3.79 11.76
CA MET A 104 -5.08 -5.03 11.60
C MET A 104 -5.96 -6.02 10.84
N VAL A 105 -5.40 -6.65 9.81
CA VAL A 105 -6.10 -7.68 9.03
C VAL A 105 -5.62 -9.07 9.43
N SER A 106 -6.55 -10.01 9.50
CA SER A 106 -6.20 -11.41 9.72
C SER A 106 -5.46 -11.97 8.48
N PRO A 107 -4.52 -12.92 8.65
CA PRO A 107 -3.90 -13.59 7.53
C PRO A 107 -4.94 -14.24 6.61
N VAL A 108 -4.72 -14.12 5.30
CA VAL A 108 -5.62 -14.63 4.26
C VAL A 108 -5.16 -16.02 3.84
N GLU A 109 -6.10 -16.95 3.66
CA GLU A 109 -5.81 -18.25 3.05
C GLU A 109 -5.48 -18.06 1.57
N THR A 110 -4.30 -18.50 1.15
CA THR A 110 -3.84 -18.40 -0.23
C THR A 110 -3.28 -19.74 -0.70
N PRO A 111 -3.03 -19.94 -2.01
CA PRO A 111 -2.41 -21.15 -2.53
C PRO A 111 -1.01 -21.47 -1.98
N VAL A 112 -0.33 -20.48 -1.37
CA VAL A 112 1.01 -20.67 -0.76
C VAL A 112 0.94 -20.72 0.78
N GLY A 113 -0.26 -20.84 1.34
CA GLY A 113 -0.53 -20.86 2.78
C GLY A 113 -1.17 -19.58 3.30
N LYS A 114 -1.19 -19.39 4.63
CA LYS A 114 -1.71 -18.18 5.26
C LYS A 114 -0.73 -17.02 5.08
N VAL A 115 -1.15 -15.99 4.34
CA VAL A 115 -0.34 -14.80 4.07
C VAL A 115 -0.85 -13.64 4.93
N GLY A 116 0.03 -13.10 5.78
CA GLY A 116 -0.20 -11.84 6.48
C GLY A 116 0.17 -10.66 5.60
N LEU A 117 -0.61 -9.58 5.69
CA LEU A 117 -0.35 -8.34 4.95
C LEU A 117 0.33 -7.33 5.88
N SER A 118 1.43 -6.73 5.40
CA SER A 118 2.15 -5.69 6.12
C SER A 118 3.04 -4.90 5.17
N ILE A 119 3.19 -3.61 5.44
CA ILE A 119 4.12 -2.71 4.75
C ILE A 119 5.09 -2.19 5.81
N VAL A 120 6.39 -2.38 5.58
CA VAL A 120 7.44 -2.05 6.55
C VAL A 120 8.16 -0.77 6.16
N SER A 121 8.27 0.17 7.10
CA SER A 121 9.24 1.26 7.01
C SER A 121 10.56 0.75 7.60
N PHE A 122 11.64 0.76 6.81
CA PHE A 122 12.95 0.15 7.07
C PHE A 122 13.61 0.48 8.43
N LEU A 123 13.11 1.45 9.20
CA LEU A 123 13.73 1.91 10.44
C LEU A 123 12.92 1.71 11.73
N SER A 124 11.62 1.39 11.69
CA SER A 124 10.80 1.43 12.91
C SER A 124 11.04 0.24 13.87
N SER A 125 11.65 -0.84 13.37
CA SER A 125 11.97 -2.05 14.16
C SER A 125 13.39 -2.11 14.71
N ILE A 126 14.27 -1.16 14.36
CA ILE A 126 15.69 -1.14 14.79
C ILE A 126 15.94 -0.12 15.92
N LEU A 127 15.00 0.80 16.19
CA LEU A 127 15.16 1.86 17.18
C LEU A 127 14.19 1.76 18.38
N ARG A 128 13.65 0.58 18.65
CA ARG A 128 12.90 0.32 19.90
C ARG A 128 13.62 -0.69 20.76
#